data_AF-B0BZN7-F1
#
_entry.id   AF-B0BZN7-F1
#
_cell.length_a   1.000
_cell.length_b   1.000
_cell.length_c   1.000
_cell.angle_alpha   90.00
_cell.angle_beta   90.00
_cell.angle_gamma   90.00
#
_symmetry.space_group_name_H-M   'P 1'
#
loop_
_entity.id
_entity.type
_entity.pdbx_description
1 polymer ?
#
loop_
_entity_poly.entity_id
_entity_poly.type
_entity_poly.pdbx_seq_one_letter_code
_entity_poly.pdbx_strand_id
1 'polypeptide(L)'
;MGEAKRRKQILGDTYGQTSFILIKGERQFEEHFQKFCQAWERKLKEISGASKADAELTDAEIQEKDQTFQAWLTQYLQDYRPQDRERLTGGLLDFLYAEMEKLEQEEDPEKLQQKISNWVLEALTLFTLLKPHLTVEQQQDYAHPLLELYEIMLNEVKEDMATEQREEAQKSLTEMFAVCLDIPAVEE
;
A
#
# COMPACT_ATOMS: atom_id res chain seq x y z
N MET A 1 -9.48 11.22 14.71
CA MET A 1 -9.59 12.57 14.08
C MET A 1 -10.67 12.52 13.00
N GLY A 2 -11.76 13.26 13.18
CA GLY A 2 -13.01 13.08 12.42
C GLY A 2 -13.01 13.62 10.98
N GLU A 3 -13.82 12.99 10.13
CA GLU A 3 -14.05 13.30 8.71
C GLU A 3 -14.25 14.79 8.41
N ALA A 4 -14.82 15.56 9.36
CA ALA A 4 -15.02 17.00 9.24
C ALA A 4 -13.70 17.78 9.07
N LYS A 5 -12.58 17.32 9.66
CA LYS A 5 -11.26 17.93 9.45
C LYS A 5 -10.70 17.59 8.07
N ARG A 6 -10.85 16.34 7.60
CA ARG A 6 -10.43 15.93 6.24
C ARG A 6 -11.22 16.69 5.18
N ARG A 7 -12.53 16.82 5.32
CA ARG A 7 -13.39 17.60 4.40
C ARG A 7 -13.00 19.08 4.36
N LYS A 8 -12.64 19.70 5.50
CA LYS A 8 -12.13 21.08 5.54
C LYS A 8 -10.77 21.24 4.86
N GLN A 9 -9.89 20.24 4.96
CA GLN A 9 -8.59 20.25 4.29
C GLN A 9 -8.75 20.08 2.77
N ILE A 10 -9.59 19.14 2.33
CA ILE A 10 -9.97 18.96 0.92
C ILE A 10 -10.58 20.24 0.33
N LEU A 11 -11.44 20.93 1.08
CA LEU A 11 -12.00 22.23 0.68
C LEU A 11 -10.95 23.34 0.64
N GLY A 12 -9.95 23.32 1.53
CA GLY A 12 -8.84 24.28 1.52
C GLY A 12 -7.90 24.10 0.34
N ASP A 13 -7.58 22.83 0.00
CA ASP A 13 -6.67 22.49 -1.11
C ASP A 13 -7.31 22.76 -2.49
N THR A 14 -8.65 22.69 -2.58
CA THR A 14 -9.39 22.99 -3.81
C THR A 14 -9.69 24.47 -4.02
N TYR A 15 -9.53 25.33 -3.01
CA TYR A 15 -9.96 26.74 -3.05
C TYR A 15 -9.09 27.68 -3.90
N GLY A 16 -8.10 27.16 -4.64
CA GLY A 16 -7.25 27.92 -5.57
C GLY A 16 -7.04 27.25 -6.93
N GLN A 17 -7.60 26.07 -7.17
CA GLN A 17 -7.37 25.30 -8.39
C GLN A 17 -8.42 25.63 -9.44
N THR A 18 -8.03 26.36 -10.48
CA THR A 18 -8.93 26.87 -11.54
C THR A 18 -9.27 25.84 -12.61
N SER A 19 -8.54 24.73 -12.70
CA SER A 19 -8.85 23.63 -13.63
C SER A 19 -8.23 22.30 -13.16
N PHE A 20 -9.01 21.23 -13.23
CA PHE A 20 -8.52 19.85 -13.08
C PHE A 20 -8.31 19.21 -14.44
N ILE A 21 -7.36 18.26 -14.51
CA ILE A 21 -7.31 17.27 -15.59
C ILE A 21 -8.64 16.52 -15.61
N LEU A 22 -9.26 16.44 -16.78
CA LEU A 22 -10.53 15.76 -16.99
C LEU A 22 -10.27 14.52 -17.85
N ILE A 23 -10.34 13.35 -17.23
CA ILE A 23 -10.24 12.08 -17.94
C ILE A 23 -11.63 11.72 -18.48
N LYS A 24 -11.75 11.61 -19.81
CA LYS A 24 -13.01 11.26 -20.49
C LYS A 24 -12.95 9.85 -21.03
N GLY A 25 -13.57 8.93 -20.31
CA GLY A 25 -13.74 7.53 -20.73
C GLY A 25 -12.47 6.68 -20.59
N GLU A 26 -12.61 5.40 -20.91
CA GLU A 26 -11.64 4.36 -20.55
C GLU A 26 -10.28 4.56 -21.21
N ARG A 27 -10.26 4.85 -22.52
CA ARG A 27 -9.00 5.03 -23.25
C ARG A 27 -8.13 6.14 -22.67
N GLN A 28 -8.73 7.27 -22.27
CA GLN A 28 -7.95 8.34 -21.63
C GLN A 28 -7.49 7.91 -20.24
N PHE A 29 -8.31 7.16 -19.51
CA PHE A 29 -7.91 6.63 -18.22
C PHE A 29 -6.68 5.72 -18.35
N GLU A 30 -6.68 4.76 -19.27
CA GLU A 30 -5.54 3.87 -19.52
C GLU A 30 -4.25 4.65 -19.84
N GLU A 31 -4.33 5.68 -20.69
CA GLU A 31 -3.19 6.53 -21.03
C GLU A 31 -2.64 7.28 -19.80
N HIS A 32 -3.53 7.79 -18.93
CA HIS A 32 -3.14 8.48 -17.71
C HIS A 32 -2.61 7.50 -16.65
N PHE A 33 -3.20 6.32 -16.54
CA PHE A 33 -2.75 5.26 -15.65
C PHE A 33 -1.36 4.78 -16.05
N GLN A 34 -1.10 4.55 -17.34
CA GLN A 34 0.24 4.19 -17.81
C GLN A 34 1.28 5.27 -17.50
N LYS A 35 0.94 6.55 -17.67
CA LYS A 35 1.82 7.67 -17.30
C LYS A 35 2.06 7.73 -15.79
N PHE A 36 1.04 7.43 -15.00
CA PHE A 36 1.14 7.35 -13.55
C PHE A 36 2.08 6.22 -13.13
N CYS A 37 1.93 5.00 -13.66
CA CYS A 37 2.84 3.88 -13.38
C CYS A 37 4.30 4.21 -13.77
N GLN A 38 4.52 4.84 -14.92
CA GLN A 38 5.87 5.26 -15.33
C GLN A 38 6.47 6.31 -14.39
N ALA A 39 5.65 7.26 -13.92
CA ALA A 39 6.10 8.27 -12.96
C ALA A 39 6.40 7.65 -11.59
N TRP A 40 5.55 6.72 -11.15
CA TRP A 40 5.74 5.90 -9.95
C TRP A 40 7.06 5.15 -9.96
N GLU A 41 7.32 4.35 -10.99
CA GLU A 41 8.57 3.60 -11.13
C GLU A 41 9.81 4.51 -11.14
N ARG A 42 9.72 5.66 -11.82
CA ARG A 42 10.81 6.63 -11.84
C ARG A 42 11.07 7.18 -10.45
N LYS A 43 10.00 7.52 -9.70
CA LYS A 43 10.16 8.04 -8.35
C LYS A 43 10.75 7.01 -7.40
N LEU A 44 10.31 5.75 -7.49
CA LEU A 44 10.92 4.66 -6.73
C LEU A 44 12.41 4.52 -7.04
N LYS A 45 12.82 4.57 -8.31
CA LYS A 45 14.24 4.54 -8.72
C LYS A 45 15.04 5.73 -8.19
N GLU A 46 14.47 6.93 -8.17
CA GLU A 46 15.12 8.12 -7.60
C GLU A 46 15.37 7.96 -6.09
N ILE A 47 14.38 7.48 -5.35
CA ILE A 47 14.46 7.32 -3.89
C ILE A 47 15.36 6.14 -3.49
N SER A 48 15.30 5.03 -4.24
CA SER A 48 16.15 3.86 -4.02
C SER A 48 17.60 4.09 -4.47
N GLY A 49 17.82 4.76 -5.61
CA GLY A 49 19.14 5.07 -6.15
C GLY A 49 19.95 6.06 -5.31
N ALA A 50 19.31 6.74 -4.35
CA ALA A 50 19.99 7.57 -3.35
C ALA A 50 20.69 6.73 -2.26
N SER A 51 20.40 5.43 -2.15
CA SER A 51 20.97 4.53 -1.15
C SER A 51 21.94 3.53 -1.78
N LYS A 52 22.99 3.17 -1.04
CA LYS A 52 23.85 2.04 -1.43
C LYS A 52 23.01 0.76 -1.36
N ALA A 53 23.05 -0.05 -2.42
CA ALA A 53 22.21 -1.24 -2.57
C ALA A 53 22.35 -2.27 -1.42
N ASP A 54 23.45 -2.25 -0.68
CA ASP A 54 23.76 -3.20 0.39
C ASP A 54 23.76 -2.57 1.81
N ALA A 55 23.32 -1.32 1.97
CA ALA A 55 23.21 -0.70 3.28
C ALA A 55 21.82 -0.96 3.87
N GLU A 56 21.77 -1.60 5.04
CA GLU A 56 20.56 -1.64 5.85
C GLU A 56 20.11 -0.21 6.15
N LEU A 57 18.86 0.10 5.79
CA LEU A 57 18.28 1.40 6.07
C LEU A 57 17.88 1.44 7.54
N THR A 58 18.20 2.53 8.21
CA THR A 58 17.68 2.83 9.54
C THR A 58 16.19 3.18 9.45
N ASP A 59 15.43 2.97 10.53
CA ASP A 59 14.01 3.35 10.61
C ASP A 59 13.77 4.82 10.25
N ALA A 60 14.70 5.70 10.62
CA ALA A 60 14.64 7.12 10.28
C ALA A 60 14.76 7.37 8.77
N GLU A 61 15.64 6.64 8.08
CA GLU A 61 15.79 6.73 6.63
C GLU A 61 14.58 6.14 5.90
N ILE A 62 13.99 5.06 6.42
CA ILE A 62 12.74 4.49 5.88
C ILE A 62 11.63 5.53 6.00
N GLN A 63 11.46 6.12 7.18
CA GLN A 63 10.43 7.12 7.43
C GLN A 63 10.62 8.38 6.56
N GLU A 64 11.86 8.84 6.37
CA GLU A 64 12.16 9.99 5.50
C GLU A 64 11.79 9.69 4.03
N LYS A 65 12.12 8.49 3.55
CA LYS A 65 11.77 8.04 2.20
C LYS A 65 10.27 7.93 2.00
N ASP A 66 9.54 7.39 2.97
CA ASP A 66 8.09 7.29 2.94
C ASP A 66 7.45 8.68 2.88
N GLN A 67 7.90 9.61 3.73
CA GLN A 67 7.42 11.00 3.72
C GLN A 67 7.71 11.69 2.38
N THR A 68 8.90 11.49 1.83
CA THR A 68 9.30 12.03 0.52
C THR A 68 8.39 11.48 -0.58
N PHE A 69 8.08 10.19 -0.54
CA PHE A 69 7.22 9.55 -1.52
C PHE A 69 5.76 10.03 -1.39
N GLN A 70 5.23 10.12 -0.16
CA GLN A 70 3.89 10.65 0.14
C GLN A 70 3.71 12.09 -0.34
N ALA A 71 4.70 12.94 -0.10
CA ALA A 71 4.68 14.32 -0.55
C ALA A 71 4.64 14.42 -2.08
N TRP A 72 5.48 13.61 -2.76
CA TRP A 72 5.47 13.53 -4.22
C TRP A 72 4.13 13.01 -4.76
N LEU A 73 3.57 11.94 -4.19
CA LEU A 73 2.33 11.34 -4.66
C LEU A 73 1.16 12.33 -4.51
N THR A 74 1.09 13.00 -3.36
CA THR A 74 0.10 14.07 -3.10
C THR A 74 0.23 15.17 -4.15
N GLN A 75 1.44 15.64 -4.42
CA GLN A 75 1.70 16.67 -5.42
C GLN A 75 1.36 16.20 -6.85
N TYR A 76 1.69 14.97 -7.22
CA TYR A 76 1.40 14.42 -8.55
C TYR A 76 -0.11 14.33 -8.78
N LEU A 77 -0.85 13.87 -7.78
CA LEU A 77 -2.29 13.65 -7.86
C LEU A 77 -3.10 14.94 -7.77
N GLN A 78 -2.53 16.05 -7.28
CA GLN A 78 -3.25 17.29 -7.05
C GLN A 78 -3.97 17.81 -8.30
N ASP A 79 -3.41 17.61 -9.49
CA ASP A 79 -3.99 18.14 -10.74
C ASP A 79 -5.18 17.32 -11.24
N TYR A 80 -5.39 16.12 -10.71
CA TYR A 80 -6.52 15.25 -11.03
C TYR A 80 -7.72 15.56 -10.14
N ARG A 81 -8.92 15.20 -10.61
CA ARG A 81 -10.13 15.25 -9.78
C ARG A 81 -10.08 14.16 -8.71
N PRO A 82 -10.73 14.33 -7.55
CA PRO A 82 -10.73 13.32 -6.48
C PRO A 82 -11.04 11.89 -6.97
N GLN A 83 -12.08 11.73 -7.79
CA GLN A 83 -12.49 10.44 -8.36
C GLN A 83 -11.41 9.82 -9.26
N ASP A 84 -10.72 10.65 -10.06
CA ASP A 84 -9.64 10.17 -10.93
C ASP A 84 -8.40 9.82 -10.11
N ARG A 85 -8.13 10.54 -8.99
CA ARG A 85 -7.04 10.19 -8.06
C ARG A 85 -7.27 8.82 -7.44
N GLU A 86 -8.46 8.61 -6.88
CA GLU A 86 -8.91 7.36 -6.25
C GLU A 86 -8.86 6.19 -7.23
N ARG A 87 -9.18 6.44 -8.50
CA ARG A 87 -9.16 5.43 -9.55
C ARG A 87 -7.73 5.10 -10.01
N LEU A 88 -6.84 6.10 -10.10
CA LEU A 88 -5.44 5.88 -10.44
C LEU A 88 -4.70 5.11 -9.33
N THR A 89 -4.94 5.46 -8.06
CA THR A 89 -4.33 4.76 -6.92
C THR A 89 -4.92 3.38 -6.69
N GLY A 90 -6.25 3.25 -6.79
CA GLY A 90 -6.92 1.94 -6.75
C GLY A 90 -6.42 1.00 -7.85
N GLY A 91 -6.23 1.51 -9.07
CA GLY A 91 -5.72 0.70 -10.19
C GLY A 91 -4.34 0.07 -9.95
N LEU A 92 -3.47 0.70 -9.15
CA LEU A 92 -2.19 0.08 -8.75
C LEU A 92 -2.41 -1.13 -7.82
N LEU A 93 -3.35 -1.02 -6.88
CA LEU A 93 -3.70 -2.13 -6.01
C LEU A 93 -4.42 -3.23 -6.79
N ASP A 94 -5.33 -2.88 -7.70
CA ASP A 94 -6.00 -3.85 -8.58
C ASP A 94 -4.98 -4.67 -9.38
N PHE A 95 -3.93 -4.02 -9.90
CA PHE A 95 -2.86 -4.71 -10.61
C PHE A 95 -2.14 -5.72 -9.71
N LEU A 96 -1.81 -5.31 -8.48
CA LEU A 96 -1.15 -6.18 -7.51
C LEU A 96 -2.04 -7.37 -7.09
N TYR A 97 -3.32 -7.12 -6.81
CA TYR A 97 -4.27 -8.17 -6.48
C TYR A 97 -4.52 -9.14 -7.64
N ALA A 98 -4.49 -8.66 -8.89
CA ALA A 98 -4.54 -9.54 -10.06
C ALA A 98 -3.29 -10.42 -10.22
N GLU A 99 -2.16 -10.08 -9.60
CA GLU A 99 -0.98 -10.96 -9.57
C GLU A 99 -1.16 -12.13 -8.61
N MET A 100 -1.96 -11.97 -7.55
CA MET A 100 -2.28 -13.05 -6.61
C MET A 100 -2.94 -14.24 -7.31
N GLU A 101 -3.89 -14.00 -8.23
CA GLU A 101 -4.53 -15.05 -9.04
C GLU A 101 -3.52 -15.84 -9.89
N LYS A 102 -2.39 -15.22 -10.26
CA LYS A 102 -1.31 -15.89 -11.00
C LYS A 102 -0.43 -16.72 -10.09
N LEU A 103 -0.32 -16.36 -8.80
CA LEU A 103 0.44 -17.13 -7.82
C LEU A 103 -0.19 -18.50 -7.58
N GLU A 104 -1.52 -18.59 -7.62
CA GLU A 104 -2.26 -19.86 -7.48
C GLU A 104 -1.88 -20.91 -8.56
N GLN A 105 -1.28 -20.48 -9.67
CA GLN A 105 -0.86 -21.34 -10.77
C GLN A 105 0.58 -21.89 -10.59
N GLU A 106 1.31 -21.48 -9.56
CA GLU A 106 2.66 -22.00 -9.29
C GLU A 106 2.59 -23.40 -8.66
N GLU A 107 3.13 -24.40 -9.35
CA GLU A 107 3.11 -25.81 -8.92
C GLU A 107 4.25 -26.14 -7.94
N ASP A 108 5.33 -25.34 -7.92
CA ASP A 108 6.47 -25.55 -7.05
C ASP A 108 6.23 -24.91 -5.67
N PRO A 109 6.13 -25.71 -4.58
CA PRO A 109 5.76 -25.20 -3.26
C PRO A 109 6.80 -24.24 -2.67
N GLU A 110 8.09 -24.44 -2.93
CA GLU A 110 9.14 -23.55 -2.41
C GLU A 110 9.10 -22.20 -3.12
N LYS A 111 8.88 -22.21 -4.45
CA LYS A 111 8.71 -20.98 -5.23
C LYS A 111 7.42 -20.27 -4.86
N LEU A 112 6.33 -21.01 -4.66
CA LEU A 112 5.05 -20.45 -4.25
C LEU A 112 5.19 -19.72 -2.92
N GLN A 113 5.82 -20.35 -1.91
CA GLN A 113 6.05 -19.74 -0.61
C GLN A 113 6.87 -18.44 -0.71
N GLN A 114 7.94 -18.44 -1.51
CA GLN A 114 8.76 -17.24 -1.70
C GLN A 114 7.96 -16.13 -2.40
N LYS A 115 7.20 -16.47 -3.44
CA LYS A 115 6.40 -15.50 -4.19
C LYS A 115 5.26 -14.91 -3.36
N ILE A 116 4.57 -15.74 -2.55
CA ILE A 116 3.54 -15.25 -1.62
C ILE A 116 4.19 -14.30 -0.61
N SER A 117 5.30 -14.68 0.02
CA SER A 117 5.99 -13.81 0.99
C SER A 117 6.34 -12.44 0.41
N ASN A 118 6.89 -12.41 -0.81
CA ASN A 118 7.20 -11.16 -1.51
C ASN A 118 5.93 -10.36 -1.80
N TRP A 119 4.89 -11.01 -2.32
CA TRP A 119 3.63 -10.38 -2.65
C TRP A 119 2.96 -9.75 -1.42
N VAL A 120 2.98 -10.43 -0.26
CA VAL A 120 2.44 -9.90 1.01
C VAL A 120 3.16 -8.62 1.42
N LEU A 121 4.49 -8.62 1.34
CA LEU A 121 5.29 -7.46 1.71
C LEU A 121 5.04 -6.29 0.75
N GLU A 122 4.95 -6.56 -0.55
CA GLU A 122 4.59 -5.56 -1.56
C GLU A 122 3.18 -5.02 -1.35
N ALA A 123 2.20 -5.88 -1.04
CA ALA A 123 0.81 -5.50 -0.79
C ALA A 123 0.65 -4.65 0.45
N LEU A 124 1.28 -5.02 1.56
CA LEU A 124 1.24 -4.22 2.78
C LEU A 124 1.91 -2.86 2.56
N THR A 125 3.05 -2.82 1.89
CA THR A 125 3.78 -1.58 1.60
C THR A 125 2.97 -0.67 0.68
N LEU A 126 2.48 -1.20 -0.45
CA LEU A 126 1.69 -0.44 -1.41
C LEU A 126 0.37 0.03 -0.81
N PHE A 127 -0.33 -0.82 -0.06
CA PHE A 127 -1.56 -0.45 0.63
C PHE A 127 -1.31 0.70 1.60
N THR A 128 -0.29 0.60 2.45
CA THR A 128 0.07 1.65 3.42
C THR A 128 0.35 2.98 2.72
N LEU A 129 1.09 2.94 1.60
CA LEU A 129 1.42 4.14 0.83
C LEU A 129 0.20 4.75 0.12
N LEU A 130 -0.70 3.93 -0.41
CA LEU A 130 -1.82 4.41 -1.22
C LEU A 130 -3.06 4.76 -0.39
N LYS A 131 -3.19 4.17 0.81
CA LYS A 131 -4.33 4.34 1.73
C LYS A 131 -4.79 5.78 1.93
N PRO A 132 -3.93 6.81 2.09
CA PRO A 132 -4.38 8.20 2.23
C PRO A 132 -5.13 8.76 1.02
N HIS A 133 -4.98 8.14 -0.15
CA HIS A 133 -5.53 8.58 -1.44
C HIS A 133 -6.69 7.70 -1.94
N LEU A 134 -7.14 6.75 -1.13
CA LEU A 134 -8.27 5.87 -1.42
C LEU A 134 -9.54 6.36 -0.71
N THR A 135 -10.70 6.01 -1.26
CA THR A 135 -11.98 6.17 -0.55
C THR A 135 -12.02 5.25 0.68
N VAL A 136 -12.94 5.53 1.62
CA VAL A 136 -13.14 4.66 2.79
C VAL A 136 -13.55 3.25 2.37
N GLU A 137 -14.39 3.13 1.34
CA GLU A 137 -14.84 1.85 0.78
C GLU A 137 -13.66 1.08 0.18
N GLN A 138 -12.86 1.71 -0.69
CA GLN A 138 -11.65 1.09 -1.23
C GLN A 138 -10.66 0.66 -0.14
N GLN A 139 -10.48 1.48 0.91
CA GLN A 139 -9.61 1.11 2.03
C GLN A 139 -10.09 -0.16 2.72
N GLN A 140 -11.39 -0.36 2.86
CA GLN A 140 -11.97 -1.56 3.46
C GLN A 140 -11.81 -2.75 2.51
N ASP A 141 -12.14 -2.58 1.24
CA ASP A 141 -12.08 -3.63 0.22
C ASP A 141 -10.65 -4.17 0.04
N TYR A 142 -9.66 -3.29 -0.06
CA TYR A 142 -8.27 -3.69 -0.20
C TYR A 142 -7.61 -4.13 1.12
N ALA A 143 -8.15 -3.75 2.29
CA ALA A 143 -7.65 -4.27 3.56
C ALA A 143 -8.15 -5.68 3.84
N HIS A 144 -9.36 -6.02 3.40
CA HIS A 144 -10.03 -7.26 3.79
C HIS A 144 -9.24 -8.54 3.44
N PRO A 145 -8.70 -8.72 2.22
CA PRO A 145 -7.88 -9.89 1.91
C PRO A 145 -6.59 -9.97 2.74
N LEU A 146 -5.99 -8.83 3.09
CA LEU A 146 -4.79 -8.78 3.94
C LEU A 146 -5.11 -9.15 5.38
N LEU A 147 -6.29 -8.80 5.87
CA LEU A 147 -6.78 -9.22 7.19
C LEU A 147 -7.05 -10.73 7.23
N GLU A 148 -7.71 -11.28 6.22
CA GLU A 148 -7.93 -12.72 6.12
C GLU A 148 -6.59 -13.49 6.09
N LEU A 149 -5.63 -12.98 5.32
CA LEU A 149 -4.29 -13.56 5.28
C LEU A 149 -3.57 -13.48 6.62
N TYR A 150 -3.67 -12.35 7.33
CA TYR A 150 -3.12 -12.20 8.67
C TYR A 150 -3.71 -13.23 9.65
N GLU A 151 -5.03 -13.43 9.61
CA GLU A 151 -5.71 -14.41 10.45
C GLU A 151 -5.25 -15.84 10.12
N ILE A 152 -5.10 -16.18 8.84
CA ILE A 152 -4.55 -17.47 8.41
C ILE A 152 -3.12 -17.64 8.94
N MET A 153 -2.25 -16.65 8.73
CA MET A 153 -0.85 -16.72 9.17
C MET A 153 -0.73 -16.86 10.68
N LEU A 154 -1.54 -16.14 11.46
CA LEU A 154 -1.60 -16.27 12.92
C LEU A 154 -2.03 -17.66 13.38
N ASN A 155 -3.04 -18.24 12.71
CA ASN A 155 -3.54 -19.58 13.00
C ASN A 155 -2.53 -20.67 12.58
N GLU A 156 -1.73 -20.41 11.55
CA GLU A 156 -0.68 -21.31 11.06
C GLU A 156 0.62 -21.23 11.85
N VAL A 157 0.81 -20.22 12.73
CA VAL A 157 1.90 -20.24 13.72
C VAL A 157 1.68 -21.46 14.63
N LYS A 158 2.37 -22.54 14.25
CA LYS A 158 2.16 -23.90 14.75
C LYS A 158 2.13 -23.99 16.27
N GLU A 159 1.16 -24.73 16.78
CA GLU A 159 1.06 -25.07 18.20
C GLU A 159 2.28 -25.86 18.71
N ASP A 160 3.00 -26.51 17.79
CA ASP A 160 4.19 -27.32 18.00
C ASP A 160 5.51 -26.51 18.09
N MET A 161 5.46 -25.18 17.96
CA MET A 161 6.58 -24.31 18.35
C MET A 161 6.69 -24.23 19.88
N ALA A 162 7.92 -24.05 20.39
CA ALA A 162 8.10 -23.70 21.79
C ALA A 162 7.33 -22.42 22.11
N THR A 163 6.67 -22.36 23.28
CA THR A 163 5.77 -21.26 23.66
C THR A 163 6.40 -19.88 23.44
N GLU A 164 7.68 -19.70 23.81
CA GLU A 164 8.41 -18.43 23.63
C GLU A 164 8.60 -18.07 22.15
N GLN A 165 8.89 -19.04 21.28
CA GLN A 165 9.05 -18.81 19.83
C GLN A 165 7.71 -18.51 19.16
N ARG A 166 6.64 -19.16 19.63
CA ARG A 166 5.26 -18.91 19.18
C ARG A 166 4.83 -17.49 19.53
N GLU A 167 5.08 -17.06 20.76
CA GLU A 167 4.76 -15.71 21.25
C GLU A 167 5.56 -14.63 20.49
N GLU A 168 6.85 -14.85 20.26
CA GLU A 168 7.69 -13.93 19.50
C GLU A 168 7.24 -13.79 18.02
N ALA A 169 6.92 -14.92 17.37
CA ALA A 169 6.42 -14.91 15.98
C ALA A 169 5.04 -14.24 15.87
N GLN A 170 4.12 -14.54 16.79
CA GLN A 170 2.80 -13.88 16.83
C GLN A 170 2.91 -12.38 17.10
N LYS A 171 3.82 -11.98 18.00
CA LYS A 171 4.09 -10.57 18.28
C LYS A 171 4.63 -9.85 17.05
N SER A 172 5.63 -10.42 16.37
CA SER A 172 6.21 -9.81 15.17
C SER A 172 5.19 -9.67 14.03
N LEU A 173 4.37 -10.70 13.78
CA LEU A 173 3.29 -10.64 12.78
C LEU A 173 2.26 -9.57 13.15
N THR A 174 1.88 -9.50 14.43
CA THR A 174 0.91 -8.51 14.92
C THR A 174 1.44 -7.09 14.78
N GLU A 175 2.70 -6.84 15.14
CA GLU A 175 3.33 -5.52 14.99
C GLU A 175 3.36 -5.07 13.52
N MET A 176 3.75 -5.95 12.60
CA MET A 176 3.80 -5.65 11.17
C MET A 176 2.41 -5.32 10.59
N PHE A 177 1.40 -6.15 10.85
CA PHE A 177 0.06 -5.94 10.31
C PHE A 177 -0.69 -4.80 11.01
N ALA A 178 -0.47 -4.56 12.31
CA ALA A 178 -1.08 -3.45 13.03
C ALA A 178 -0.64 -2.10 12.47
N VAL A 179 0.65 -1.95 12.13
CA VAL A 179 1.19 -0.72 11.52
C VAL A 179 0.60 -0.46 10.14
N CYS A 180 0.44 -1.51 9.32
CA CYS A 180 -0.03 -1.35 7.94
C CYS A 180 -1.56 -1.24 7.80
N LEU A 181 -2.32 -1.95 8.65
CA LEU A 181 -3.77 -2.09 8.52
C LEU A 181 -4.58 -1.26 9.53
N ASP A 182 -3.92 -0.49 10.40
CA ASP A 182 -4.54 0.20 11.55
C ASP A 182 -5.35 -0.76 12.45
N ILE A 183 -4.92 -2.02 12.58
CA ILE A 183 -5.54 -2.96 13.53
C ILE A 183 -5.21 -2.43 14.93
N PRO A 184 -6.19 -2.26 15.83
CA PRO A 184 -5.90 -1.91 17.20
C PRO A 184 -4.97 -2.96 17.79
N ALA A 185 -3.80 -2.55 18.26
CA ALA A 185 -2.90 -3.42 19.00
C ALA A 185 -3.71 -4.06 20.13
N VAL A 186 -3.69 -5.39 20.20
CA VAL A 186 -4.39 -6.12 21.27
C VAL A 186 -3.88 -5.57 22.60
N GLU A 187 -4.78 -4.97 23.38
CA GLU A 187 -4.45 -4.48 24.72
C GLU A 187 -3.97 -5.65 25.57
N GLU A 188 -2.75 -5.53 26.13
CA GLU A 188 -2.17 -6.45 27.12
C GLU A 188 -3.05 -6.60 28.37
#